data_AF-A0A8T9MXN3-F1
#
_entry.id   AF-A0A8T9MXN3-F1
#
_cell.length_a   1.000
_cell.length_b   1.000
_cell.length_c   1.000
_cell.angle_alpha   90.00
_cell.angle_beta   90.00
_cell.angle_gamma   90.00
#
_symmetry.space_group_name_H-M   'P 1'
#
loop_
_entity.id
_entity.type
_entity.pdbx_description
1 polymer ?
#
loop_
_entity_poly.entity_id
_entity_poly.type
_entity_poly.pdbx_seq_one_letter_code
_entity_poly.pdbx_strand_id
1 'polypeptide(L)'
;MKPSIILCGLTALLLGNGCLPLNPSSSTPFIHKKAKHMQTPNPMIQEILATRSFMPPSEYLDVAHIVNKYIPIGSSKEEVKQLLKNMNQDYIFEHRIIYTGYKGNMPPLAPNPGISIRLIFDEKNEKLALIIANYYFRQ
;
A
#
# COMPACT_ATOMS: atom_id res chain seq x y z
N MET A 1 31.14 18.39 57.62
CA MET A 1 31.52 17.21 58.42
C MET A 1 30.67 16.03 57.96
N LYS A 2 31.29 14.95 57.48
CA LYS A 2 30.64 13.63 57.28
C LYS A 2 30.46 12.96 58.66
N PRO A 3 29.58 11.94 58.78
CA PRO A 3 30.13 10.59 58.69
C PRO A 3 29.30 9.60 57.85
N SER A 4 30.02 8.61 57.32
CA SER A 4 29.58 7.36 56.70
C SER A 4 29.35 6.26 57.74
N ILE A 5 28.41 5.33 57.51
CA ILE A 5 28.40 3.91 57.99
C ILE A 5 27.54 3.12 56.97
N ILE A 6 28.09 2.36 56.01
CA ILE A 6 28.53 0.94 56.04
C ILE A 6 27.45 -0.04 56.52
N LEU A 7 26.94 -0.88 55.60
CA LEU A 7 26.66 -2.27 55.92
C LEU A 7 27.06 -3.17 54.74
N CYS A 8 28.24 -3.75 54.86
CA CYS A 8 28.65 -4.96 54.14
C CYS A 8 28.19 -6.17 54.95
N GLY A 9 27.56 -7.14 54.28
CA GLY A 9 27.56 -8.56 54.67
C GLY A 9 27.84 -9.36 53.39
N LEU A 10 29.03 -9.95 53.26
CA LEU A 10 29.34 -11.37 53.53
C LEU A 10 28.57 -12.32 52.58
N THR A 11 29.15 -13.20 51.75
CA THR A 11 30.49 -13.81 51.71
C THR A 11 30.63 -14.58 50.38
N ALA A 12 31.86 -14.65 49.83
CA ALA A 12 32.56 -15.80 49.20
C ALA A 12 31.81 -16.75 48.22
N LEU A 13 32.40 -17.34 47.19
CA LEU A 13 33.69 -17.30 46.49
C LEU A 13 33.53 -18.42 45.44
N LEU A 14 33.93 -18.21 44.18
CA LEU A 14 34.67 -19.23 43.40
C LEU A 14 35.17 -18.58 42.11
N LEU A 15 36.49 -18.33 42.12
CA LEU A 15 37.38 -18.17 40.98
C LEU A 15 37.24 -19.41 40.06
N GLY A 16 37.42 -19.38 38.76
CA GLY A 16 37.90 -18.36 37.84
C GLY A 16 38.13 -19.03 36.48
N ASN A 17 38.15 -18.25 35.41
CA ASN A 17 39.16 -18.25 34.35
C ASN A 17 38.66 -17.35 33.21
N GLY A 18 39.58 -16.51 32.73
CA GLY A 18 39.27 -15.21 32.14
C GLY A 18 38.73 -15.22 30.71
N CYS A 19 38.24 -14.05 30.33
CA CYS A 19 38.41 -13.48 28.99
C CYS A 19 38.03 -11.99 29.02
N LEU A 20 39.02 -11.11 28.87
CA LEU A 20 38.83 -9.75 28.31
C LEU A 20 38.78 -9.88 26.76
N PRO A 21 38.40 -8.84 26.00
CA PRO A 21 37.08 -8.25 25.91
C PRO A 21 36.53 -8.30 24.46
N LEU A 22 35.34 -7.72 24.27
CA LEU A 22 34.63 -7.39 23.02
C LEU A 22 35.50 -7.27 21.75
N ASN A 23 35.22 -8.10 20.72
CA ASN A 23 34.68 -7.74 19.39
C ASN A 23 34.61 -9.01 18.52
N PRO A 24 33.54 -9.23 17.74
CA PRO A 24 33.77 -9.09 16.30
C PRO A 24 32.68 -8.29 15.60
N SER A 25 33.13 -7.21 14.99
CA SER A 25 32.54 -6.54 13.85
C SER A 25 32.29 -7.57 12.74
N SER A 26 31.03 -7.73 12.35
CA SER A 26 30.57 -7.89 10.96
C SER A 26 29.11 -8.38 10.92
N SER A 27 28.20 -7.65 11.58
CA SER A 27 26.81 -7.67 11.11
C SER A 27 26.76 -6.84 9.82
N THR A 28 26.88 -7.53 8.69
CA THR A 28 26.46 -7.03 7.38
C THR A 28 25.18 -6.21 7.54
N PRO A 29 25.11 -4.96 7.05
CA PRO A 29 23.85 -4.26 7.04
C PRO A 29 22.93 -5.06 6.13
N PHE A 30 21.86 -5.64 6.69
CA PHE A 30 20.71 -5.98 5.88
C PHE A 30 20.34 -4.68 5.17
N ILE A 31 20.72 -4.60 3.89
CA ILE A 31 20.20 -3.60 2.99
C ILE A 31 18.71 -3.85 3.02
N HIS A 32 18.00 -3.05 3.82
CA HIS A 32 16.59 -2.82 3.63
C HIS A 32 16.48 -2.24 2.22
N LYS A 33 16.38 -3.13 1.22
CA LYS A 33 15.76 -2.77 -0.05
C LYS A 33 14.44 -2.17 0.37
N LYS A 34 14.32 -0.84 0.27
CA LYS A 34 13.09 -0.08 0.51
C LYS A 34 11.94 -0.95 0.02
N ALA A 35 11.11 -1.44 0.94
CA ALA A 35 9.90 -2.13 0.56
C ALA A 35 9.19 -1.19 -0.41
N LYS A 36 9.00 -1.63 -1.65
CA LYS A 36 8.30 -0.89 -2.69
C LYS A 36 6.98 -0.45 -2.05
N HIS A 37 6.77 0.85 -1.87
CA HIS A 37 5.65 1.40 -1.10
C HIS A 37 4.35 0.76 -1.63
N MET A 38 3.82 -0.21 -0.90
CA MET A 38 2.65 -0.97 -1.34
C MET A 38 1.47 -0.01 -1.23
N GLN A 39 0.78 0.22 -2.34
CA GLN A 39 -0.47 0.96 -2.27
C GLN A 39 -1.46 0.10 -1.47
N THR A 40 -1.81 0.52 -0.26
CA THR A 40 -2.83 -0.16 0.53
C THR A 40 -4.17 -0.03 -0.20
N PRO A 41 -4.91 -1.14 -0.44
CA PRO A 41 -6.23 -1.07 -1.06
C PRO A 41 -7.17 -0.15 -0.26
N ASN A 42 -7.67 0.90 -0.89
CA ASN A 42 -8.75 1.71 -0.32
C ASN A 42 -10.12 0.99 -0.45
N PRO A 43 -11.19 1.50 0.16
CA PRO A 43 -12.50 0.82 0.14
C PRO A 43 -13.01 0.48 -1.26
N MET A 44 -12.87 1.39 -2.22
CA MET A 44 -13.26 1.14 -3.62
C MET A 44 -12.48 -0.02 -4.22
N ILE A 45 -11.15 -0.03 -4.05
CA ILE A 45 -10.29 -1.11 -4.53
C ILE A 45 -10.63 -2.42 -3.80
N GLN A 46 -10.90 -2.39 -2.50
CA GLN A 46 -11.28 -3.59 -1.73
C GLN A 46 -12.59 -4.19 -2.25
N GLU A 47 -13.61 -3.38 -2.54
CA GLU A 47 -14.88 -3.87 -3.09
C GLU A 47 -14.68 -4.49 -4.47
N ILE A 48 -13.88 -3.85 -5.34
CA ILE A 48 -13.49 -4.44 -6.65
C ILE A 48 -12.72 -5.76 -6.45
N LEU A 49 -11.77 -5.79 -5.51
CA LEU A 49 -11.01 -7.01 -5.22
C LEU A 49 -11.88 -8.11 -4.63
N ALA A 50 -13.02 -7.78 -4.02
CA ALA A 50 -13.97 -8.74 -3.47
C ALA A 50 -14.88 -9.36 -4.53
N THR A 51 -14.97 -8.79 -5.74
CA THR A 51 -15.70 -9.40 -6.86
C THR A 51 -14.97 -10.60 -7.48
N ARG A 52 -14.04 -11.24 -6.74
CA ARG A 52 -13.27 -12.40 -7.22
C ARG A 52 -14.22 -13.49 -7.68
N SER A 53 -14.43 -13.51 -8.98
CA SER A 53 -14.96 -14.64 -9.72
C SER A 53 -13.77 -15.35 -10.36
N PHE A 54 -13.88 -16.67 -10.51
CA PHE A 54 -12.93 -17.40 -11.35
C PHE A 54 -13.02 -16.83 -12.76
N MET A 55 -11.96 -16.13 -13.18
CA MET A 55 -11.84 -15.57 -14.52
C MET A 55 -10.75 -16.32 -15.27
N PRO A 56 -11.01 -16.79 -16.50
CA PRO A 56 -9.98 -17.31 -17.36
C PRO A 56 -8.82 -16.32 -17.51
N PRO A 57 -7.57 -16.82 -17.62
CA PRO A 57 -6.45 -15.98 -18.00
C PRO A 57 -6.76 -15.26 -19.32
N SER A 58 -6.58 -13.94 -19.37
CA SER A 58 -6.85 -13.04 -20.52
C SER A 58 -8.25 -12.41 -20.58
N GLU A 59 -9.12 -12.65 -19.61
CA GLU A 59 -10.39 -11.92 -19.50
C GLU A 59 -10.28 -10.67 -18.61
N TYR A 60 -11.15 -9.71 -18.89
CA TYR A 60 -11.34 -8.49 -18.12
C TYR A 60 -12.77 -8.47 -17.57
N LEU A 61 -12.92 -8.07 -16.30
CA LEU A 61 -14.23 -7.88 -15.68
C LEU A 61 -14.52 -6.39 -15.59
N ASP A 62 -15.65 -5.97 -16.15
CA ASP A 62 -16.14 -4.61 -15.99
C ASP A 62 -16.57 -4.35 -14.55
N VAL A 63 -15.91 -3.39 -13.92
CA VAL A 63 -16.13 -2.97 -12.53
C VAL A 63 -16.46 -1.49 -12.43
N ALA A 64 -16.84 -0.85 -13.54
CA ALA A 64 -17.20 0.57 -13.58
C ALA A 64 -18.36 0.90 -12.64
N HIS A 65 -19.31 -0.02 -12.49
CA HIS A 65 -20.45 0.14 -11.59
C HIS A 65 -20.03 0.28 -10.11
N ILE A 66 -18.94 -0.37 -9.68
CA ILE A 66 -18.38 -0.23 -8.33
C ILE A 66 -17.69 1.12 -8.19
N VAL A 67 -16.86 1.49 -9.15
CA VAL A 67 -16.17 2.79 -9.16
C VAL A 67 -17.19 3.94 -9.09
N ASN A 68 -18.31 3.84 -9.81
CA ASN A 68 -19.38 4.84 -9.80
C ASN A 68 -20.04 5.04 -8.42
N LYS A 69 -20.03 4.03 -7.53
CA LYS A 69 -20.53 4.19 -6.15
C LYS A 69 -19.67 5.15 -5.33
N TYR A 70 -18.37 5.17 -5.59
CA TYR A 70 -17.39 5.98 -4.86
C TYR A 70 -17.06 7.29 -5.56
N ILE A 71 -17.13 7.30 -6.89
CA ILE A 71 -16.84 8.45 -7.75
C ILE A 71 -18.02 8.59 -8.73
N PRO A 72 -19.08 9.29 -8.34
CA PRO A 72 -20.30 9.35 -9.13
C PRO A 72 -20.12 10.09 -10.48
N ILE A 73 -20.73 9.55 -11.54
CA ILE A 73 -20.96 10.28 -12.78
C ILE A 73 -21.71 11.59 -12.45
N GLY A 74 -21.31 12.68 -13.10
CA GLY A 74 -21.80 14.04 -12.83
C GLY A 74 -20.95 14.83 -11.82
N SER A 75 -20.02 14.19 -11.10
CA SER A 75 -19.06 14.90 -10.25
C SER A 75 -18.15 15.82 -11.07
N SER A 76 -17.83 16.98 -10.52
CA SER A 76 -16.82 17.88 -11.07
C SER A 76 -15.41 17.30 -10.95
N LYS A 77 -14.49 17.85 -11.74
CA LYS A 77 -13.07 17.48 -11.73
C LYS A 77 -12.44 17.63 -10.34
N GLU A 78 -12.75 18.71 -9.63
CA GLU A 78 -12.23 19.00 -8.29
C GLU A 78 -12.79 18.01 -7.26
N GLU A 79 -14.09 17.71 -7.30
CA GLU A 79 -14.70 16.69 -6.45
C GLU A 79 -14.05 15.33 -6.65
N VAL A 80 -13.86 14.90 -7.90
CA VAL A 80 -13.19 13.63 -8.22
C VAL A 80 -11.77 13.59 -7.66
N LYS A 81 -10.99 14.66 -7.83
CA LYS A 81 -9.62 14.75 -7.28
C LYS A 81 -9.61 14.67 -5.76
N GLN A 82 -10.57 15.32 -5.08
CA GLN A 82 -10.69 15.24 -3.62
C GLN A 82 -11.09 13.84 -3.15
N LEU A 83 -12.04 13.19 -3.82
CA LEU A 83 -12.43 11.81 -3.51
C LEU A 83 -11.24 10.85 -3.63
N LEU A 84 -10.47 10.95 -4.71
CA LEU A 84 -9.25 10.16 -4.92
C LEU A 84 -8.22 10.43 -3.82
N LYS A 85 -7.98 11.70 -3.47
CA LYS A 85 -7.07 12.09 -2.40
C LYS A 85 -7.52 11.53 -1.03
N ASN A 86 -8.80 11.63 -0.71
CA ASN A 86 -9.37 11.13 0.54
C ASN A 86 -9.24 9.61 0.66
N MET A 87 -9.30 8.90 -0.46
CA MET A 87 -9.07 7.46 -0.54
C MET A 87 -7.57 7.09 -0.64
N ASN A 88 -6.65 8.06 -0.53
CA ASN A 88 -5.21 7.87 -0.74
C ASN A 88 -4.90 7.12 -2.06
N GLN A 89 -5.64 7.49 -3.11
CA GLN A 89 -5.58 6.87 -4.43
C GLN A 89 -4.76 7.75 -5.36
N ASP A 90 -3.59 7.25 -5.76
CA ASP A 90 -2.74 7.93 -6.73
C ASP A 90 -3.44 8.03 -8.09
N TYR A 91 -3.21 9.14 -8.79
CA TYR A 91 -3.76 9.37 -10.11
C TYR A 91 -2.85 10.24 -10.98
N ILE A 92 -3.02 10.12 -12.29
CA ILE A 92 -2.43 10.99 -13.30
C ILE A 92 -3.58 11.68 -14.03
N PHE A 93 -3.47 12.99 -14.23
CA PHE A 93 -4.46 13.76 -14.98
C PHE A 93 -3.86 14.24 -16.30
N GLU A 94 -4.44 13.81 -17.42
CA GLU A 94 -4.01 14.21 -18.75
C GLU A 94 -5.23 14.65 -19.58
N HIS A 95 -5.19 15.88 -20.08
CA HIS A 95 -6.26 16.51 -20.85
C HIS A 95 -7.60 16.49 -20.10
N ARG A 96 -8.44 15.49 -20.37
CA ARG A 96 -9.80 15.31 -19.83
C ARG A 96 -9.99 13.94 -19.20
N ILE A 97 -8.90 13.25 -18.87
CA ILE A 97 -8.93 11.90 -18.36
C ILE A 97 -8.09 11.84 -17.09
N ILE A 98 -8.70 11.35 -16.01
CA ILE A 98 -7.95 10.89 -14.84
C ILE A 98 -7.71 9.39 -15.00
N TYR A 99 -6.43 9.02 -14.99
CA TYR A 99 -5.98 7.65 -14.94
C TYR A 99 -5.65 7.27 -13.50
N THR A 100 -6.24 6.17 -13.03
CA THR A 100 -5.95 5.62 -11.72
C THR A 100 -6.13 4.09 -11.74
N GLY A 101 -5.86 3.43 -10.63
CA GLY A 101 -5.98 1.99 -10.54
C GLY A 101 -5.20 1.40 -9.39
N TYR A 102 -5.05 0.08 -9.43
CA TYR A 102 -4.37 -0.67 -8.40
C TYR A 102 -3.55 -1.79 -9.03
N LYS A 103 -2.37 -2.02 -8.45
CA LYS A 103 -1.51 -3.16 -8.81
C LYS A 103 -1.28 -3.97 -7.55
N GLY A 104 -1.93 -5.13 -7.50
CA GLY A 104 -1.68 -6.10 -6.45
C GLY A 104 -0.26 -6.66 -6.56
N ASN A 105 0.32 -6.95 -5.40
CA ASN A 105 1.54 -7.72 -5.26
C ASN A 105 1.18 -8.97 -4.44
N MET A 106 0.62 -9.96 -5.13
CA MET A 106 0.53 -11.35 -4.65
C MET A 106 1.90 -12.05 -4.79
N PRO A 107 2.11 -13.15 -4.04
CA PRO A 107 3.29 -13.99 -4.18
C PRO A 107 3.47 -14.49 -5.62
N PRO A 108 4.70 -14.81 -6.05
CA PRO A 108 5.03 -15.13 -7.45
C PRO A 108 4.29 -16.33 -8.05
N LEU A 109 3.59 -17.13 -7.25
CA LEU A 109 2.85 -18.31 -7.68
C LEU A 109 1.35 -18.08 -7.87
N ALA A 110 0.85 -16.88 -7.57
CA ALA A 110 -0.54 -16.49 -7.80
C ALA A 110 -0.61 -15.35 -8.82
N PRO A 111 -1.59 -15.37 -9.75
CA PRO A 111 -1.76 -14.30 -10.71
C PRO A 111 -2.04 -12.97 -9.98
N ASN A 112 -1.31 -11.93 -10.35
CA ASN A 112 -1.40 -10.64 -9.67
C ASN A 112 -2.64 -9.87 -10.14
N PRO A 113 -3.58 -9.49 -9.25
CA PRO A 113 -4.75 -8.75 -9.66
C PRO A 113 -4.35 -7.31 -9.99
N GLY A 114 -4.87 -6.81 -11.08
CA GLY A 114 -4.74 -5.43 -11.53
C GLY A 114 -6.11 -4.81 -11.71
N ILE A 115 -6.20 -3.53 -11.39
CA ILE A 115 -7.39 -2.72 -11.66
C ILE A 115 -6.92 -1.50 -12.46
N SER A 116 -7.55 -1.26 -13.60
CA SER A 116 -7.34 -0.06 -14.41
C SER A 116 -8.62 0.76 -14.40
N ILE A 117 -8.53 2.05 -14.09
CA ILE A 117 -9.66 2.97 -14.04
C ILE A 117 -9.32 4.21 -14.88
N ARG A 118 -10.25 4.56 -15.77
CA ARG A 118 -10.22 5.80 -16.55
C ARG A 118 -11.51 6.56 -16.26
N LEU A 119 -11.35 7.79 -15.79
CA LEU A 119 -12.44 8.72 -15.51
C LEU A 119 -12.39 9.81 -16.57
N ILE A 120 -13.41 9.86 -17.43
CA ILE A 120 -13.43 10.72 -18.61
C ILE A 120 -14.44 11.85 -18.39
N PHE A 121 -13.97 13.08 -18.47
CA PHE A 121 -14.78 14.28 -18.29
C PHE A 121 -15.38 14.74 -19.63
N ASP A 122 -16.63 15.17 -19.58
CA ASP A 122 -17.30 15.82 -20.70
C ASP A 122 -16.57 17.10 -21.10
N GLU A 123 -16.60 17.43 -22.39
CA GLU A 123 -15.94 18.62 -22.93
C GLU A 123 -16.61 19.93 -22.49
N LYS A 124 -17.93 19.93 -22.39
CA LYS A 124 -18.73 21.15 -22.32
C LYS A 124 -19.02 21.56 -20.90
N ASN A 125 -19.38 20.60 -20.04
CA ASN A 125 -19.77 20.88 -18.66
C ASN A 125 -18.70 20.47 -17.62
N GLU A 126 -17.57 19.92 -18.09
CA GLU A 126 -16.44 19.46 -17.27
C GLU A 126 -16.82 18.50 -16.13
N LYS A 127 -17.96 17.81 -16.27
CA LYS A 127 -18.40 16.77 -15.34
C LYS A 127 -17.92 15.40 -15.78
N LEU A 128 -17.72 14.51 -14.81
CA LEU A 128 -17.41 13.11 -15.07
C LEU A 128 -18.57 12.50 -15.87
N ALA A 129 -18.29 12.05 -17.09
CA ALA A 129 -19.31 11.54 -18.01
C ALA A 129 -19.24 10.03 -18.20
N LEU A 130 -18.02 9.48 -18.16
CA LEU A 130 -17.79 8.06 -18.42
C LEU A 130 -16.72 7.50 -17.50
N ILE A 131 -16.98 6.30 -16.99
CA ILE A 131 -16.06 5.51 -16.19
C ILE A 131 -15.77 4.25 -16.98
N ILE A 132 -14.51 3.99 -17.28
CA ILE A 132 -14.05 2.70 -17.83
C ILE A 132 -13.16 2.08 -16.77
N ALA A 133 -13.61 0.98 -16.17
CA ALA A 133 -12.85 0.29 -15.13
C ALA A 133 -12.84 -1.22 -15.36
N ASN A 134 -11.64 -1.80 -15.35
CA ASN A 134 -11.43 -3.21 -15.62
C ASN A 134 -10.61 -3.87 -14.51
N TYR A 135 -11.10 -4.98 -14.00
CA TYR A 135 -10.35 -5.93 -13.19
C TYR A 135 -9.73 -7.00 -14.08
N TYR A 136 -8.47 -7.34 -13.85
CA TYR A 136 -7.73 -8.32 -14.64
C TYR A 136 -6.66 -9.04 -13.80
N PHE A 137 -6.18 -10.17 -14.30
CA PHE A 137 -5.00 -10.84 -13.77
C PHE A 137 -3.80 -10.59 -14.69
N ARG A 138 -2.67 -10.18 -14.09
CA ARG A 138 -1.38 -10.12 -14.79
C ARG A 138 -0.81 -11.53 -14.90
N GLN A 139 -0.48 -11.91 -16.13
CA GLN A 139 0.32 -13.08 -16.46
C GLN A 139 1.81 -12.72 -16.35
#